data_AF-A0A1X4IZ62-F1
#
_entry.id   AF-A0A1X4IZ62-F1
#
_cell.length_a   1.000
_cell.length_b   1.000
_cell.length_c   1.000
_cell.angle_alpha   90.00
_cell.angle_beta   90.00
_cell.angle_gamma   90.00
#
_symmetry.space_group_name_H-M   'P 1'
#
loop_
_entity.id
_entity.type
_entity.pdbx_description
1 polymer ?
#
loop_
_entity_poly.entity_id
_entity_poly.type
_entity_poly.pdbx_seq_one_letter_code
_entity_poly.pdbx_strand_id
1 'polypeptide(L)'
;MGHLQNGVWKDEWYDTEATGGTFVRSTAGFRNWVTADGQPGPSGEGGFQAESDRYHLYVSYACPWAHRALIFRAIKGLEPHIGVSVVHPDMLSDGWTFATDFPGATGDLLAQRRFLRDVYTDVDPQVSGRVTVPILYDTARQTIVSNESAEIIRMFNSAFDELTGNTDNYWPEDLRAAIEPVNQRIYDTVNNGVYKAGFATSQDAYDAAVGPLFDSLDWLEGILSNSRYLLGDRLTEADWRLFTTLVRFDSVYHLHFKCNRRRITDYPALWA
;
A
#
# COMPACT_ATOMS: atom_id res chain seq x y z
N MET A 1 0.42 -15.61 7.35
CA MET A 1 1.28 -14.78 6.45
C MET A 1 2.69 -15.33 6.58
N GLY A 2 3.18 -15.99 5.55
CA GLY A 2 4.56 -16.49 5.49
C GLY A 2 5.54 -15.50 4.87
N HIS A 3 6.75 -15.96 4.57
CA HIS A 3 7.79 -15.22 3.90
C HIS A 3 8.64 -16.14 3.02
N LEU A 4 9.41 -15.57 2.10
CA LEU A 4 10.45 -16.30 1.37
C LEU A 4 11.77 -16.20 2.13
N GLN A 5 12.49 -17.32 2.21
CA GLN A 5 13.85 -17.42 2.71
C GLN A 5 14.68 -18.19 1.69
N ASN A 6 15.59 -17.51 1.00
CA ASN A 6 16.39 -18.05 -0.09
C ASN A 6 15.54 -18.76 -1.17
N GLY A 7 14.43 -18.12 -1.57
CA GLY A 7 13.48 -18.66 -2.53
C GLY A 7 12.53 -19.74 -1.99
N VAL A 8 12.68 -20.18 -0.74
CA VAL A 8 11.82 -21.19 -0.13
C VAL A 8 10.73 -20.53 0.71
N TRP A 9 9.47 -20.92 0.48
CA TRP A 9 8.35 -20.44 1.28
C TRP A 9 8.37 -20.99 2.70
N LYS A 10 8.21 -20.10 3.68
CA LYS A 10 8.11 -20.38 5.11
C LYS A 10 6.78 -19.85 5.62
N ASP A 11 5.89 -20.72 6.07
CA ASP A 11 4.64 -20.32 6.71
C ASP A 11 4.86 -19.92 8.17
N GLU A 12 5.61 -18.82 8.34
CA GLU A 12 6.02 -18.30 9.65
C GLU A 12 5.57 -16.86 9.80
N TRP A 13 4.90 -16.57 10.92
CA TRP A 13 4.41 -15.23 11.26
C TRP A 13 5.55 -14.27 11.63
N TYR A 14 5.23 -13.02 11.95
CA TYR A 14 6.19 -12.07 12.49
C TYR A 14 6.62 -12.50 13.90
N ASP A 15 7.93 -12.50 14.15
CA ASP A 15 8.49 -12.74 15.48
C ASP A 15 8.27 -11.50 16.36
N THR A 16 7.11 -11.46 17.01
CA THR A 16 6.78 -10.41 17.99
C THR A 16 7.43 -10.66 19.35
N GLU A 17 7.91 -11.87 19.64
CA GLU A 17 8.57 -12.18 20.91
C GLU A 17 9.91 -11.45 21.00
N ALA A 18 10.68 -11.44 19.90
CA ALA A 18 11.95 -10.72 19.81
C ALA A 18 11.84 -9.20 20.04
N THR A 19 10.64 -8.63 19.96
CA THR A 19 10.36 -7.18 20.07
C THR A 19 9.45 -6.84 21.26
N GLY A 20 9.35 -7.72 22.25
CA GLY A 20 8.53 -7.48 23.45
C GLY A 20 7.03 -7.39 23.17
N GLY A 21 6.55 -8.05 22.13
CA GLY A 21 5.16 -8.08 21.68
C GLY A 21 4.80 -7.02 20.65
N THR A 22 5.77 -6.21 20.19
CA THR A 22 5.53 -5.14 19.22
C THR A 22 5.61 -5.65 17.78
N PHE A 23 4.57 -5.41 16.99
CA PHE A 23 4.64 -5.69 15.55
C PHE A 23 5.59 -4.73 14.82
N VAL A 24 6.59 -5.29 14.14
CA VAL A 24 7.53 -4.56 13.27
C VAL A 24 7.33 -4.99 11.82
N ARG A 25 6.97 -4.03 10.96
CA ARG A 25 6.75 -4.28 9.53
C ARG A 25 8.08 -4.41 8.79
N SER A 26 8.16 -5.39 7.90
CA SER A 26 9.29 -5.56 6.96
C SER A 26 9.31 -4.45 5.90
N THR A 27 10.50 -4.02 5.50
CA THR A 27 10.69 -3.05 4.41
C THR A 27 10.52 -3.69 3.03
N ALA A 28 10.02 -2.91 2.06
CA ALA A 28 9.94 -3.33 0.66
C ALA A 28 11.35 -3.47 0.04
N GLY A 29 11.55 -4.53 -0.75
CA GLY A 29 12.85 -4.89 -1.33
C GLY A 29 13.08 -4.35 -2.76
N PHE A 30 12.03 -4.29 -3.58
CA PHE A 30 12.11 -3.77 -4.95
C PHE A 30 11.71 -2.29 -4.96
N ARG A 31 12.64 -1.43 -5.39
CA ARG A 31 12.60 0.03 -5.21
C ARG A 31 13.03 0.80 -6.47
N ASN A 32 12.84 0.21 -7.65
CA ASN A 32 13.06 0.91 -8.91
C ASN A 32 11.88 1.85 -9.19
N TRP A 33 12.06 2.77 -10.15
CA TRP A 33 11.06 3.80 -10.47
C TRP A 33 10.72 3.82 -11.95
N VAL A 34 9.42 3.91 -12.25
CA VAL A 34 8.97 4.32 -13.57
C VAL A 34 9.12 5.84 -13.69
N THR A 35 9.79 6.29 -14.75
CA THR A 35 10.02 7.69 -15.07
C THR A 35 9.60 7.95 -16.52
N ALA A 36 9.30 9.21 -16.86
CA ALA A 36 8.79 9.54 -18.20
C ALA A 36 9.79 9.18 -19.33
N ASP A 37 11.09 9.22 -19.04
CA ASP A 37 12.20 8.99 -19.97
C ASP A 37 13.01 7.73 -19.69
N GLY A 38 12.64 6.96 -18.67
CA GLY A 38 13.36 5.76 -18.25
C GLY A 38 14.68 6.04 -17.53
N GLN A 39 14.99 7.28 -17.12
CA GLN A 39 16.13 7.50 -16.23
C GLN A 39 15.88 6.90 -14.84
N PRO A 40 16.93 6.57 -14.06
CA PRO A 40 16.77 6.12 -12.68
C PRO A 40 16.01 7.14 -11.83
N GLY A 41 15.13 6.67 -10.95
CA GLY A 41 14.51 7.51 -9.92
C GLY A 41 15.42 7.70 -8.71
N PRO A 42 14.87 8.12 -7.55
CA PRO A 42 15.61 8.28 -6.31
C PRO A 42 16.32 7.02 -5.78
N SER A 43 15.91 5.84 -6.23
CA SER A 43 16.46 4.55 -5.83
C SER A 43 16.38 3.53 -6.96
N GLY A 44 17.13 2.43 -6.80
CA GLY A 44 17.14 1.35 -7.78
C GLY A 44 17.90 1.71 -9.05
N GLU A 45 17.58 1.00 -10.13
CA GLU A 45 18.14 1.23 -11.46
C GLU A 45 17.13 1.88 -12.42
N GLY A 46 17.64 2.33 -13.57
CA GLY A 46 16.83 2.93 -14.62
C GLY A 46 16.35 1.94 -15.69
N GLY A 47 15.74 2.50 -16.71
CA GLY A 47 15.25 1.83 -17.90
C GLY A 47 13.78 1.39 -17.81
N PHE A 48 13.06 1.89 -16.82
CA PHE A 48 11.61 1.74 -16.67
C PHE A 48 10.93 3.02 -17.19
N GLN A 49 10.85 3.15 -18.51
CA GLN A 49 10.19 4.28 -19.16
C GLN A 49 8.67 4.12 -19.10
N ALA A 50 7.93 5.18 -18.82
CA ALA A 50 6.47 5.17 -18.90
C ALA A 50 5.99 4.86 -20.32
N GLU A 51 5.36 3.70 -20.50
CA GLU A 51 4.90 3.18 -21.77
C GLU A 51 3.55 2.47 -21.56
N SER A 52 2.62 2.63 -22.51
CA SER A 52 1.36 1.89 -22.49
C SER A 52 1.61 0.39 -22.66
N ASP A 53 0.81 -0.44 -21.98
CA ASP A 53 0.80 -1.90 -22.14
C ASP A 53 2.09 -2.63 -21.68
N ARG A 54 3.01 -1.91 -21.02
CA ARG A 54 4.24 -2.48 -20.45
C ARG A 54 4.13 -2.87 -18.98
N TYR A 55 3.29 -2.19 -18.21
CA TYR A 55 3.24 -2.36 -16.76
C TYR A 55 1.98 -3.10 -16.33
N HIS A 56 2.14 -3.92 -15.29
CA HIS A 56 1.04 -4.68 -14.69
C HIS A 56 1.08 -4.55 -13.17
N LEU A 57 -0.10 -4.42 -12.56
CA LEU A 57 -0.24 -4.26 -11.12
C LEU A 57 -0.85 -5.52 -10.51
N TYR A 58 -0.13 -6.18 -9.60
CA TYR A 58 -0.70 -7.23 -8.75
C TYR A 58 -1.21 -6.63 -7.44
N VAL A 59 -2.47 -6.86 -7.11
CA VAL A 59 -3.17 -6.21 -5.98
C VAL A 59 -4.05 -7.18 -5.22
N SER A 60 -4.44 -6.77 -4.00
CA SER A 60 -5.61 -7.31 -3.30
C SER A 60 -6.54 -6.14 -2.99
N TYR A 61 -7.85 -6.28 -3.27
CA TYR A 61 -8.84 -5.28 -2.87
C TYR A 61 -8.95 -5.12 -1.34
N ALA A 62 -8.55 -6.13 -0.56
CA ALA A 62 -8.54 -6.06 0.90
C ALA A 62 -7.39 -5.19 1.44
N CYS A 63 -6.29 -5.04 0.69
CA CYS A 63 -5.08 -4.38 1.16
C CYS A 63 -5.13 -2.85 0.99
N PRO A 64 -4.97 -2.05 2.08
CA PRO A 64 -4.99 -0.59 1.97
C PRO A 64 -3.79 -0.03 1.18
N TRP A 65 -2.62 -0.68 1.23
CA TRP A 65 -1.45 -0.26 0.44
C TRP A 65 -1.67 -0.45 -1.05
N ALA A 66 -2.26 -1.59 -1.46
CA ALA A 66 -2.58 -1.84 -2.86
C ALA A 66 -3.73 -0.95 -3.34
N HIS A 67 -4.68 -0.64 -2.46
CA HIS A 67 -5.79 0.26 -2.77
C HIS A 67 -5.32 1.67 -3.16
N ARG A 68 -4.21 2.16 -2.58
CA ARG A 68 -3.60 3.45 -2.98
C ARG A 68 -3.21 3.45 -4.46
N ALA A 69 -2.52 2.39 -4.90
CA ALA A 69 -2.10 2.25 -6.29
C ALA A 69 -3.30 2.13 -7.23
N LEU A 70 -4.37 1.42 -6.82
CA LEU A 70 -5.62 1.35 -7.59
C LEU A 70 -6.33 2.70 -7.71
N ILE A 71 -6.36 3.48 -6.64
CA ILE A 71 -6.92 4.84 -6.65
C ILE A 71 -6.11 5.72 -7.62
N PHE A 72 -4.77 5.72 -7.50
CA PHE A 72 -3.92 6.51 -8.39
C PHE A 72 -4.03 6.06 -9.84
N ARG A 73 -4.15 4.75 -10.09
CA ARG A 73 -4.44 4.21 -11.42
C ARG A 73 -5.72 4.82 -12.01
N ALA A 74 -6.78 4.93 -11.21
CA ALA A 74 -8.06 5.47 -11.69
C ALA A 74 -8.03 7.01 -11.86
N ILE A 75 -7.61 7.75 -10.83
CA ILE A 75 -7.66 9.22 -10.86
C ILE A 75 -6.65 9.84 -11.84
N LYS A 76 -5.65 9.07 -12.27
CA LYS A 76 -4.68 9.48 -13.30
C LYS A 76 -5.00 8.92 -14.69
N GLY A 77 -6.12 8.21 -14.87
CA GLY A 77 -6.54 7.69 -16.17
C GLY A 77 -5.62 6.59 -16.73
N LEU A 78 -5.01 5.79 -15.84
CA LEU A 78 -4.03 4.76 -16.20
C LEU A 78 -4.67 3.41 -16.51
N GLU A 79 -6.00 3.30 -16.47
CA GLU A 79 -6.69 2.04 -16.72
C GLU A 79 -6.40 1.41 -18.09
N PRO A 80 -6.29 2.18 -19.19
CA PRO A 80 -5.92 1.65 -20.50
C PRO A 80 -4.44 1.23 -20.60
N HIS A 81 -3.59 1.70 -19.69
CA HIS A 81 -2.13 1.60 -19.81
C HIS A 81 -1.51 0.55 -18.88
N ILE A 82 -2.16 0.28 -17.74
CA ILE A 82 -1.65 -0.60 -16.70
C ILE A 82 -2.67 -1.70 -16.42
N GLY A 83 -2.31 -2.93 -16.75
CA GLY A 83 -3.11 -4.12 -16.44
C GLY A 83 -3.18 -4.39 -14.93
N VAL A 84 -4.19 -5.14 -14.48
CA VAL A 84 -4.36 -5.48 -13.06
C VAL A 84 -4.70 -6.95 -12.88
N SER A 85 -3.97 -7.64 -12.01
CA SER A 85 -4.35 -8.95 -11.48
C SER A 85 -4.67 -8.85 -10.00
N VAL A 86 -5.83 -9.37 -9.63
CA VAL A 86 -6.35 -9.35 -8.26
C VAL A 86 -6.20 -10.74 -7.65
N VAL A 87 -5.41 -10.83 -6.58
CA VAL A 87 -5.26 -12.06 -5.79
C VAL A 87 -6.54 -12.36 -5.01
N HIS A 88 -6.71 -13.63 -4.63
CA HIS A 88 -7.79 -14.07 -3.76
C HIS A 88 -7.73 -13.36 -2.39
N PRO A 89 -8.86 -12.97 -1.77
CA PRO A 89 -8.86 -12.22 -0.51
C PRO A 89 -8.35 -13.03 0.69
N ASP A 90 -8.56 -14.35 0.70
CA ASP A 90 -8.08 -15.21 1.79
C ASP A 90 -6.57 -15.45 1.66
N MET A 91 -5.83 -14.98 2.66
CA MET A 91 -4.37 -15.07 2.73
C MET A 91 -3.96 -16.03 3.86
N LEU A 92 -4.03 -17.33 3.58
CA LEU A 92 -3.80 -18.42 4.54
C LEU A 92 -2.30 -18.82 4.61
N SER A 93 -2.00 -20.12 4.79
CA SER A 93 -0.64 -20.68 4.91
C SER A 93 0.23 -20.43 3.67
N ASP A 94 -0.39 -20.33 2.50
CA ASP A 94 0.28 -20.06 1.22
C ASP A 94 0.50 -18.57 0.94
N GLY A 95 0.04 -17.67 1.83
CA GLY A 95 0.03 -16.25 1.54
C GLY A 95 -1.01 -15.90 0.48
N TRP A 96 -0.69 -14.93 -0.39
CA TRP A 96 -1.60 -14.51 -1.46
C TRP A 96 -1.62 -15.51 -2.60
N THR A 97 -2.82 -15.94 -3.00
CA THR A 97 -3.03 -16.92 -4.08
C THR A 97 -3.76 -16.29 -5.25
N PHE A 98 -3.67 -16.93 -6.42
CA PHE A 98 -4.38 -16.55 -7.64
C PHE A 98 -5.62 -17.43 -7.89
N ALA A 99 -6.24 -17.96 -6.81
CA ALA A 99 -7.51 -18.67 -6.93
C ALA A 99 -8.63 -17.72 -7.43
N THR A 100 -9.56 -18.26 -8.22
CA THR A 100 -10.61 -17.51 -8.94
C THR A 100 -12.03 -17.85 -8.48
N ASP A 101 -12.15 -18.58 -7.38
CA ASP A 101 -13.42 -19.00 -6.79
C ASP A 101 -14.11 -17.90 -5.96
N PHE A 102 -13.52 -16.70 -5.90
CA PHE A 102 -14.09 -15.53 -5.24
C PHE A 102 -14.40 -14.40 -6.23
N PRO A 103 -15.61 -13.80 -6.19
CA PRO A 103 -15.97 -12.68 -7.07
C PRO A 103 -14.98 -11.52 -6.99
N GLY A 104 -14.39 -11.15 -8.13
CA GLY A 104 -13.41 -10.07 -8.25
C GLY A 104 -11.95 -10.50 -8.12
N ALA A 105 -11.66 -11.75 -7.71
CA ALA A 105 -10.35 -12.34 -7.90
C ALA A 105 -10.19 -12.76 -9.37
N THR A 106 -9.08 -12.40 -10.00
CA THR A 106 -8.90 -12.59 -11.46
C THR A 106 -7.97 -13.74 -11.81
N GLY A 107 -7.23 -14.25 -10.82
CA GLY A 107 -6.03 -15.03 -11.07
C GLY A 107 -4.88 -14.19 -11.64
N ASP A 108 -3.77 -14.83 -11.98
CA ASP A 108 -2.64 -14.18 -12.67
C ASP A 108 -2.92 -14.11 -14.18
N LEU A 109 -3.17 -12.91 -14.66
CA LEU A 109 -3.51 -12.66 -16.07
C LEU A 109 -2.28 -12.69 -16.99
N LEU A 110 -1.06 -12.69 -16.43
CA LEU A 110 0.17 -12.71 -17.23
C LEU A 110 0.69 -14.12 -17.46
N ALA A 111 0.89 -14.90 -16.40
CA ALA A 111 1.51 -16.22 -16.51
C ALA A 111 0.72 -17.35 -15.82
N GLN A 112 -0.51 -17.08 -15.37
CA GLN A 112 -1.38 -18.09 -14.74
C GLN A 112 -0.71 -18.80 -13.55
N ARG A 113 0.15 -18.08 -12.83
CA ARG A 113 0.76 -18.56 -11.59
C ARG A 113 -0.30 -18.90 -10.56
N ARG A 114 0.05 -19.79 -9.62
CA ARG A 114 -0.85 -20.16 -8.53
C ARG A 114 -0.70 -19.26 -7.31
N PHE A 115 0.51 -18.77 -7.05
CA PHE A 115 0.80 -17.98 -5.86
C PHE A 115 1.52 -16.68 -6.21
N LEU A 116 1.27 -15.63 -5.42
CA LEU A 116 1.95 -14.35 -5.60
C LEU A 116 3.48 -14.45 -5.40
N ARG A 117 3.92 -15.36 -4.53
CA ARG A 117 5.35 -15.61 -4.28
C ARG A 117 6.09 -16.08 -5.52
N ASP A 118 5.39 -16.72 -6.45
CA ASP A 118 5.97 -17.20 -7.71
C ASP A 118 6.42 -16.00 -8.56
N VAL A 119 5.71 -14.86 -8.50
CA VAL A 119 6.13 -13.60 -9.15
C VAL A 119 7.48 -13.12 -8.60
N TYR A 120 7.74 -13.31 -7.31
CA TYR A 120 9.02 -12.93 -6.70
C TYR A 120 10.15 -13.89 -7.09
N THR A 121 9.89 -15.20 -7.02
CA THR A 121 10.92 -16.22 -7.32
C THR A 121 11.25 -16.35 -8.79
N ASP A 122 10.34 -15.96 -9.68
CA ASP A 122 10.61 -15.85 -11.12
C ASP A 122 11.65 -14.75 -11.40
N VAL A 123 11.65 -13.68 -10.61
CA VAL A 123 12.57 -12.54 -10.74
C VAL A 123 13.90 -12.81 -10.05
N ASP A 124 13.85 -13.34 -8.83
CA ASP A 124 15.03 -13.75 -8.07
C ASP A 124 14.77 -15.10 -7.36
N PRO A 125 15.33 -16.21 -7.86
CA PRO A 125 15.16 -17.54 -7.27
C PRO A 125 15.71 -17.68 -5.84
N GLN A 126 16.48 -16.71 -5.35
CA GLN A 126 17.05 -16.69 -4.00
C GLN A 126 16.47 -15.55 -3.14
N VAL A 127 15.39 -14.91 -3.61
CA VAL A 127 14.76 -13.80 -2.91
C VAL A 127 14.38 -14.17 -1.48
N SER A 128 14.61 -13.23 -0.57
CA SER A 128 14.21 -13.34 0.82
C SER A 128 13.38 -12.12 1.21
N GLY A 129 12.34 -12.34 2.01
CA GLY A 129 11.46 -11.26 2.48
C GLY A 129 9.98 -11.62 2.39
N ARG A 130 9.14 -10.66 2.78
CA ARG A 130 7.68 -10.82 2.74
C ARG A 130 7.17 -10.62 1.32
N VAL A 131 6.21 -11.48 0.94
CA VAL A 131 5.51 -11.42 -0.35
C VAL A 131 4.29 -10.54 -0.19
N THR A 132 4.34 -9.32 -0.70
CA THR A 132 3.38 -8.25 -0.41
C THR A 132 2.66 -7.77 -1.68
N VAL A 133 1.46 -7.21 -1.52
CA VAL A 133 0.82 -6.36 -2.53
C VAL A 133 0.82 -4.89 -2.07
N PRO A 134 0.91 -3.90 -2.97
CA PRO A 134 0.95 -4.04 -4.43
C PRO A 134 2.33 -4.46 -4.96
N ILE A 135 2.35 -4.97 -6.19
CA ILE A 135 3.56 -5.15 -7.01
C ILE A 135 3.31 -4.44 -8.34
N LEU A 136 4.20 -3.51 -8.70
CA LEU A 136 4.30 -2.97 -10.05
C LEU A 136 5.33 -3.81 -10.82
N TYR A 137 4.85 -4.52 -11.84
CA TYR A 137 5.62 -5.48 -12.63
C TYR A 137 5.85 -4.94 -14.04
N ASP A 138 7.07 -5.10 -14.56
CA ASP A 138 7.44 -4.79 -15.94
C ASP A 138 7.33 -6.05 -16.79
N THR A 139 6.38 -6.07 -17.73
CA THR A 139 6.14 -7.23 -18.60
C THR A 139 7.20 -7.38 -19.68
N ALA A 140 7.86 -6.29 -20.09
CA ALA A 140 8.89 -6.31 -21.11
C ALA A 140 10.22 -6.86 -20.56
N ARG A 141 10.57 -6.49 -19.32
CA ARG A 141 11.78 -6.98 -18.63
C ARG A 141 11.55 -8.21 -17.76
N GLN A 142 10.29 -8.60 -17.56
CA GLN A 142 9.88 -9.69 -16.68
C GLN A 142 10.45 -9.55 -15.26
N THR A 143 10.36 -8.34 -14.69
CA THR A 143 10.89 -8.02 -13.36
C THR A 143 9.93 -7.19 -12.54
N ILE A 144 10.14 -7.16 -11.22
CA ILE A 144 9.41 -6.26 -10.32
C ILE A 144 10.09 -4.89 -10.36
N VAL A 145 9.33 -3.87 -10.72
CA VAL A 145 9.77 -2.47 -10.62
C VAL A 145 9.77 -2.06 -9.15
N SER A 146 8.62 -2.17 -8.49
CA SER A 146 8.47 -1.77 -7.09
C SER A 146 7.40 -2.57 -6.38
N ASN A 147 7.63 -2.83 -5.09
CA ASN A 147 6.60 -3.28 -4.16
C ASN A 147 6.36 -2.29 -3.00
N GLU A 148 6.74 -1.02 -3.20
CA GLU A 148 6.53 0.08 -2.25
C GLU A 148 5.38 0.98 -2.72
N SER A 149 4.23 0.88 -2.05
CA SER A 149 3.02 1.60 -2.43
C SER A 149 3.18 3.12 -2.48
N ALA A 150 3.98 3.71 -1.58
CA ALA A 150 4.17 5.16 -1.52
C ALA A 150 4.98 5.68 -2.71
N GLU A 151 5.90 4.88 -3.23
CA GLU A 151 6.67 5.21 -4.43
C GLU A 151 5.83 4.99 -5.69
N ILE A 152 5.10 3.86 -5.76
CA ILE A 152 4.22 3.55 -6.90
C ILE A 152 3.22 4.67 -7.16
N ILE A 153 2.55 5.20 -6.14
CA ILE A 153 1.61 6.31 -6.35
C ILE A 153 2.30 7.59 -6.84
N ARG A 154 3.55 7.84 -6.46
CA ARG A 154 4.33 8.99 -6.97
C ARG A 154 4.77 8.78 -8.41
N MET A 155 5.09 7.54 -8.81
CA MET A 155 5.30 7.20 -10.22
C MET A 155 4.03 7.46 -11.04
N PHE A 156 2.88 6.96 -10.58
CA PHE A 156 1.60 7.15 -11.26
C PHE A 156 1.15 8.62 -11.30
N ASN A 157 1.53 9.41 -10.31
CA ASN A 157 1.18 10.82 -10.23
C ASN A 157 1.72 11.66 -11.39
N SER A 158 2.86 11.30 -11.99
CA SER A 158 3.49 12.14 -13.01
C SER A 158 4.20 11.43 -14.16
N ALA A 159 4.63 10.17 -14.02
CA ALA A 159 5.46 9.53 -15.05
C ALA A 159 4.70 9.30 -16.37
N PHE A 160 3.37 9.20 -16.32
CA PHE A 160 2.49 8.88 -17.44
C PHE A 160 1.67 10.10 -17.94
N ASP A 161 2.01 11.32 -17.50
CA ASP A 161 1.24 12.52 -17.84
C ASP A 161 1.17 12.76 -19.36
N GLU A 162 2.27 12.51 -20.09
CA GLU A 162 2.29 12.63 -21.57
C GLU A 162 1.41 11.60 -22.27
N LEU A 163 1.25 10.40 -21.69
CA LEU A 163 0.44 9.32 -22.26
C LEU A 163 -1.06 9.54 -22.00
N THR A 164 -1.39 10.00 -20.80
CA THR A 164 -2.79 10.16 -20.35
C THR A 164 -3.36 11.54 -20.68
N GLY A 165 -2.51 12.55 -20.85
CA GLY A 165 -2.90 13.96 -20.89
C GLY A 165 -3.42 14.51 -19.55
N ASN A 166 -3.45 13.69 -18.49
CA ASN A 166 -3.90 14.08 -17.17
C ASN A 166 -2.72 14.64 -16.37
N THR A 167 -2.76 15.93 -16.04
CA THR A 167 -1.70 16.62 -15.29
C THR A 167 -2.10 16.95 -13.84
N ASP A 168 -3.17 16.33 -13.33
CA ASP A 168 -3.54 16.45 -11.91
C ASP A 168 -2.38 15.98 -11.04
N ASN A 169 -2.04 16.78 -10.03
CA ASN A 169 -0.85 16.58 -9.22
C ASN A 169 -1.19 16.53 -7.72
N TYR A 170 -1.09 15.33 -7.17
CA TYR A 170 -1.35 15.02 -5.76
C TYR A 170 -0.09 15.07 -4.89
N TRP A 171 1.08 15.33 -5.47
CA TRP A 171 2.35 15.52 -4.76
C TRP A 171 3.15 16.73 -5.31
N PRO A 172 2.53 17.93 -5.30
CA PRO A 172 3.09 19.13 -5.91
C PRO A 172 4.25 19.69 -5.09
N GLU A 173 5.25 20.26 -5.78
CA GLU A 173 6.53 20.67 -5.18
C GLU A 173 6.35 21.63 -3.99
N ASP A 174 5.43 22.58 -4.11
CA ASP A 174 5.15 23.60 -3.09
C ASP A 174 4.55 23.04 -1.79
N LEU A 175 3.99 21.83 -1.83
CA LEU A 175 3.42 21.16 -0.65
C LEU A 175 4.27 20.00 -0.12
N ARG A 176 5.33 19.57 -0.81
CA ARG A 176 6.09 18.36 -0.42
C ARG A 176 6.62 18.42 1.01
N ALA A 177 7.16 19.57 1.42
CA ALA A 177 7.69 19.77 2.76
C ALA A 177 6.60 19.69 3.85
N ALA A 178 5.36 20.09 3.53
CA ALA A 178 4.22 20.01 4.44
C ALA A 178 3.58 18.60 4.44
N ILE A 179 3.56 17.92 3.29
CA ILE A 179 3.05 16.56 3.12
C ILE A 179 3.84 15.57 3.96
N GLU A 180 5.17 15.68 3.99
CA GLU A 180 6.03 14.68 4.61
C GLU A 180 5.75 14.43 6.11
N PRO A 181 5.72 15.44 7.00
CA PRO A 181 5.41 15.21 8.41
C PRO A 181 3.98 14.67 8.64
N VAL A 182 3.01 15.08 7.81
CA VAL A 182 1.63 14.56 7.86
C VAL A 182 1.60 13.08 7.49
N ASN A 183 2.26 12.72 6.37
CA ASN A 183 2.38 11.35 5.91
C ASN A 183 3.10 10.44 6.90
N GLN A 184 4.16 10.94 7.55
CA GLN A 184 4.91 10.18 8.55
C GLN A 184 4.01 9.86 9.76
N ARG A 185 3.32 10.86 10.31
CA ARG A 185 2.39 10.65 11.44
C ARG A 185 1.26 9.70 11.07
N ILE A 186 0.62 9.91 9.92
CA ILE A 186 -0.49 9.06 9.43
C ILE A 186 0.01 7.63 9.22
N TYR A 187 1.18 7.42 8.63
CA TYR A 187 1.75 6.09 8.46
C TYR A 187 2.00 5.42 9.81
N ASP A 188 2.74 6.08 10.70
CA ASP A 188 3.23 5.48 11.94
C ASP A 188 2.13 5.14 12.93
N THR A 189 1.16 6.05 13.07
CA THR A 189 0.15 6.01 14.13
C THR A 189 -1.25 5.64 13.64
N VAL A 190 -1.53 5.74 12.34
CA VAL A 190 -2.86 5.40 11.78
C VAL A 190 -2.77 4.19 10.87
N ASN A 191 -2.14 4.30 9.70
CA ASN A 191 -2.10 3.23 8.70
C ASN A 191 -1.42 1.97 9.23
N ASN A 192 -0.26 2.13 9.88
CA ASN A 192 0.43 1.03 10.54
C ASN A 192 0.04 0.90 12.01
N GLY A 193 -0.49 1.96 12.63
CA GLY A 193 -0.94 1.96 14.03
C GLY A 193 -2.05 0.93 14.29
N VAL A 194 -3.05 0.82 13.40
CA VAL A 194 -4.09 -0.22 13.53
C VAL A 194 -3.51 -1.64 13.49
N TYR A 195 -2.44 -1.87 12.72
CA TYR A 195 -1.75 -3.17 12.65
C TYR A 195 -0.89 -3.41 13.90
N LYS A 196 -0.20 -2.38 14.41
CA LYS A 196 0.54 -2.45 15.66
C LYS A 196 -0.37 -2.84 16.83
N ALA A 197 -1.56 -2.24 16.92
CA ALA A 197 -2.56 -2.60 17.91
C ALA A 197 -3.14 -4.01 17.67
N GLY A 198 -3.60 -4.28 16.44
CA GLY A 198 -4.26 -5.54 16.10
C GLY A 198 -3.39 -6.79 16.23
N PHE A 199 -2.08 -6.65 16.05
CA PHE A 199 -1.12 -7.76 16.13
C PHE A 199 -0.23 -7.73 17.36
N ALA A 200 -0.47 -6.82 18.31
CA ALA A 200 0.22 -6.84 19.59
C ALA A 200 -0.07 -8.15 20.34
N THR A 201 0.98 -8.75 20.92
CA THR A 201 0.88 -9.99 21.71
C THR A 201 1.04 -9.75 23.22
N SER A 202 1.26 -8.49 23.63
CA SER A 202 1.24 -8.03 25.01
C SER A 202 0.29 -6.85 25.19
N GLN A 203 -0.26 -6.69 26.40
CA GLN A 203 -1.14 -5.57 26.74
C GLN A 203 -0.41 -4.23 26.58
N ASP A 204 0.83 -4.12 27.06
CA ASP A 204 1.63 -2.91 26.96
C ASP A 204 1.89 -2.50 25.50
N ALA A 205 2.18 -3.46 24.61
CA ALA A 205 2.37 -3.17 23.19
C ALA A 205 1.07 -2.72 22.51
N TYR A 206 -0.07 -3.29 22.89
CA TYR A 206 -1.38 -2.86 22.42
C TYR A 206 -1.69 -1.43 22.90
N ASP A 207 -1.53 -1.15 24.20
CA ASP A 207 -1.83 0.16 24.79
C ASP A 207 -0.93 1.26 24.22
N ALA A 208 0.36 0.94 23.99
CA ALA A 208 1.32 1.83 23.33
C ALA A 208 0.98 2.12 21.86
N ALA A 209 0.19 1.26 21.19
CA ALA A 209 -0.22 1.45 19.81
C ALA A 209 -1.58 2.14 19.69
N VAL A 210 -2.57 1.73 20.50
CA VAL A 210 -3.96 2.19 20.38
C VAL A 210 -4.13 3.63 20.88
N GLY A 211 -3.38 4.06 21.89
CA GLY A 211 -3.41 5.45 22.38
C GLY A 211 -3.04 6.46 21.29
N PRO A 212 -1.80 6.39 20.74
CA PRO A 212 -1.36 7.28 19.65
C PRO A 212 -2.24 7.23 18.40
N LEU A 213 -2.88 6.08 18.11
CA LEU A 213 -3.86 5.97 17.04
C LEU A 213 -5.03 6.95 17.25
N PHE A 214 -5.66 6.91 18.42
CA PHE A 214 -6.80 7.79 18.71
C PHE A 214 -6.38 9.25 18.87
N ASP A 215 -5.19 9.53 19.42
CA ASP A 215 -4.64 10.89 19.46
C ASP A 215 -4.42 11.47 18.05
N SER A 216 -4.05 10.63 17.09
CA SER A 216 -3.93 11.02 15.68
C SER A 216 -5.30 11.15 15.00
N LEU A 217 -6.29 10.31 15.30
CA LEU A 217 -7.65 10.50 14.78
C LEU A 217 -8.27 11.81 15.29
N ASP A 218 -8.08 12.14 16.57
CA ASP A 218 -8.55 13.41 17.14
C ASP A 218 -7.83 14.62 16.50
N TRP A 219 -6.53 14.50 16.22
CA TRP A 219 -5.77 15.51 15.47
C TRP A 219 -6.27 15.69 14.03
N LEU A 220 -6.54 14.59 13.32
CA LEU A 220 -7.06 14.63 11.95
C LEU A 220 -8.47 15.24 11.90
N GLU A 221 -9.34 14.89 12.85
CA GLU A 221 -10.66 15.50 13.01
C GLU A 221 -10.55 17.01 13.19
N GLY A 222 -9.61 17.49 14.01
CA GLY A 222 -9.36 18.91 14.21
C GLY A 222 -8.93 19.65 12.93
N ILE A 223 -8.13 19.01 12.08
CA ILE A 223 -7.74 19.57 10.77
C ILE A 223 -8.96 19.63 9.84
N LEU A 224 -9.64 18.50 9.67
CA LEU A 224 -10.74 18.36 8.71
C LEU A 224 -12.00 19.13 9.12
N SER A 225 -12.13 19.49 10.41
CA SER A 225 -13.18 20.41 10.88
C SER A 225 -13.01 21.83 10.36
N ASN A 226 -11.80 22.22 9.94
CA ASN A 226 -11.47 23.59 9.50
C ASN A 226 -11.13 23.69 8.01
N SER A 227 -10.85 22.56 7.36
CA SER A 227 -10.37 22.48 5.98
C SER A 227 -10.97 21.26 5.30
N ARG A 228 -11.21 21.34 3.99
CA ARG A 228 -11.75 20.19 3.23
C ARG A 228 -10.78 19.00 3.18
N TYR A 229 -9.48 19.28 3.13
CA TYR A 229 -8.41 18.28 3.04
C TYR A 229 -7.31 18.57 4.08
N LEU A 230 -6.39 17.63 4.24
CA LEU A 230 -5.38 17.67 5.31
C LEU A 230 -4.42 18.86 5.23
N LEU A 231 -4.27 19.45 4.04
CA LEU A 231 -3.40 20.61 3.78
C LEU A 231 -4.19 21.80 3.20
N GLY A 232 -5.45 21.96 3.62
CA GLY A 232 -6.32 23.06 3.18
C GLY A 232 -7.30 22.63 2.10
N ASP A 233 -7.36 23.37 1.00
CA ASP A 233 -8.34 23.14 -0.07
C ASP A 233 -7.82 22.25 -1.22
N ARG A 234 -6.56 21.82 -1.16
CA ARG A 234 -5.93 20.97 -2.18
C ARG A 234 -5.85 19.53 -1.69
N LEU A 235 -6.42 18.63 -2.48
CA LEU A 235 -6.32 17.19 -2.28
C LEU A 235 -4.90 16.71 -2.63
N THR A 236 -4.32 15.86 -1.79
CA THR A 236 -2.94 15.37 -1.93
C THR A 236 -2.85 13.85 -1.72
N GLU A 237 -1.66 13.28 -1.93
CA GLU A 237 -1.38 11.88 -1.60
C GLU A 237 -1.63 11.56 -0.11
N ALA A 238 -1.51 12.55 0.79
CA ALA A 238 -1.74 12.34 2.21
C ALA A 238 -3.20 11.97 2.51
N ASP A 239 -4.14 12.63 1.85
CA ASP A 239 -5.57 12.36 1.97
C ASP A 239 -5.91 10.96 1.47
N TRP A 240 -5.36 10.56 0.31
CA TRP A 240 -5.56 9.22 -0.24
C TRP A 240 -4.92 8.13 0.63
N ARG A 241 -3.74 8.38 1.20
CA ARG A 241 -3.08 7.47 2.13
C ARG A 241 -3.89 7.29 3.42
N LEU A 242 -4.54 8.34 3.90
CA LEU A 242 -5.46 8.29 5.04
C LEU A 242 -6.76 7.54 4.70
N PHE A 243 -7.43 7.94 3.63
CA PHE A 243 -8.73 7.42 3.19
C PHE A 243 -8.75 5.89 3.12
N THR A 244 -7.71 5.29 2.55
CA THR A 244 -7.61 3.83 2.42
C THR A 244 -7.65 3.07 3.75
N THR A 245 -7.27 3.72 4.86
CA THR A 245 -7.42 3.18 6.23
C THR A 245 -8.80 3.51 6.80
N LEU A 246 -9.28 4.75 6.65
CA LEU A 246 -10.59 5.17 7.19
C LEU A 246 -11.74 4.31 6.66
N VAL A 247 -11.76 4.04 5.35
CA VAL A 247 -12.80 3.23 4.71
C VAL A 247 -12.85 1.78 5.20
N ARG A 248 -11.76 1.29 5.83
CA ARG A 248 -11.68 -0.05 6.43
C ARG A 248 -11.88 -0.04 7.94
N PHE A 249 -11.88 1.13 8.57
CA PHE A 249 -11.78 1.25 10.01
C PHE A 249 -12.98 0.64 10.72
N ASP A 250 -14.19 1.12 10.43
CA ASP A 250 -15.39 0.66 11.13
C ASP A 250 -15.72 -0.80 10.82
N SER A 251 -15.55 -1.21 9.56
CA SER A 251 -15.87 -2.56 9.09
C SER A 251 -14.87 -3.63 9.54
N VAL A 252 -13.61 -3.25 9.82
CA VAL A 252 -12.54 -4.20 10.14
C VAL A 252 -11.79 -3.78 11.40
N TYR A 253 -11.06 -2.67 11.36
CA TYR A 253 -10.09 -2.34 12.41
C TYR A 253 -10.73 -2.11 13.78
N HIS A 254 -11.95 -1.58 13.81
CA HIS A 254 -12.71 -1.34 15.04
C HIS A 254 -12.84 -2.63 15.86
N LEU A 255 -13.40 -3.70 15.28
CA LEU A 255 -13.60 -4.97 16.00
C LEU A 255 -12.40 -5.90 15.89
N HIS A 256 -11.92 -6.16 14.66
CA HIS A 256 -10.90 -7.18 14.40
C HIS A 256 -9.55 -6.82 15.04
N PHE A 257 -9.15 -5.55 14.94
CA PHE A 257 -7.92 -5.04 15.54
C PHE A 257 -8.13 -4.34 16.89
N LYS A 258 -9.33 -4.46 17.46
CA LYS A 258 -9.68 -3.89 18.78
C LYS A 258 -9.39 -2.38 18.86
N CYS A 259 -9.46 -1.66 17.75
CA CYS A 259 -9.34 -0.20 17.71
C CYS A 259 -10.72 0.41 18.00
N ASN A 260 -11.29 0.10 19.17
CA ASN A 260 -12.73 0.25 19.45
C ASN A 260 -13.11 1.33 20.47
N ARG A 261 -12.24 2.31 20.73
CA ARG A 261 -12.61 3.48 21.57
C ARG A 261 -13.70 4.34 20.95
N ARG A 262 -13.67 4.51 19.61
CA ARG A 262 -14.63 5.29 18.81
C ARG A 262 -14.62 4.79 17.37
N ARG A 263 -15.73 4.93 16.64
CA ARG A 263 -15.81 4.62 15.20
C ARG A 263 -15.52 5.88 14.38
N ILE A 264 -15.12 5.74 13.12
CA ILE A 264 -14.99 6.87 12.19
C ILE A 264 -16.33 7.57 12.00
N THR A 265 -17.43 6.82 11.93
CA THR A 265 -18.79 7.38 11.89
C THR A 265 -19.15 8.27 13.08
N ASP A 266 -18.43 8.18 14.20
CA ASP A 266 -18.62 9.05 15.34
C ASP A 266 -17.81 10.35 15.23
N TYR A 267 -16.88 10.49 14.27
CA TYR A 267 -16.08 11.69 14.00
C TYR A 267 -16.69 12.49 12.82
N PRO A 268 -17.38 13.62 13.07
CA PRO A 268 -18.12 14.33 12.02
C PRO A 268 -17.30 14.71 10.79
N ALA A 269 -16.09 15.25 10.96
CA ALA A 269 -15.28 15.72 9.84
C ALA A 269 -14.56 14.58 9.12
N LEU A 270 -14.10 13.56 9.83
CA LEU A 270 -13.52 12.35 9.23
C LEU A 270 -14.55 11.50 8.47
N TRP A 271 -15.82 11.53 8.87
CA TRP A 271 -16.90 10.76 8.24
C TRP A 271 -17.51 11.44 7.00
N ALA A 272 -17.50 12.78 6.97
CA ALA A 272 -18.09 13.58 5.90
C ALA A 272 -17.48 13.30 4.52
#